data_AF-A0AB74UY23-F1
#
_entry.id   AF-A0AB74UY23-F1
#
_cell.length_a   1.000
_cell.length_b   1.000
_cell.length_c   1.000
_cell.angle_alpha   90.00
_cell.angle_beta   90.00
_cell.angle_gamma   90.00
#
_symmetry.space_group_name_H-M   'P 1'
#
loop_
_entity.id
_entity.type
_entity.pdbx_description
1 polymer ?
#
loop_
_entity_poly.entity_id
_entity_poly.type
_entity_poly.pdbx_seq_one_letter_code
_entity_poly.pdbx_strand_id
1 'polypeptide(L)' 'MRRFLHRVSAAALLLLFGATLAGCVVVPARGRAWVPGHWVAPHVWVGGHWRYR' A
#
# COMPACT_ATOMS: atom_id res chain seq x y z
N MET A 1 -32.69 -8.12 11.91
CA MET A 1 -32.29 -8.24 10.49
C MET A 1 -31.67 -6.96 9.91
N ARG A 2 -32.29 -5.77 10.03
CA ARG A 2 -31.69 -4.50 9.54
C ARG A 2 -30.23 -4.27 9.95
N ARG A 3 -29.88 -4.46 11.23
CA ARG A 3 -28.50 -4.27 11.73
C ARG A 3 -27.49 -5.25 11.11
N PHE A 4 -27.94 -6.46 10.74
CA PHE A 4 -27.10 -7.46 10.09
C PHE A 4 -26.85 -7.07 8.63
N LEU A 5 -27.90 -6.68 7.89
CA LEU A 5 -27.77 -6.16 6.53
C LEU A 5 -26.83 -4.94 6.47
N HIS A 6 -26.96 -3.99 7.39
CA HIS A 6 -26.09 -2.81 7.44
C HIS A 6 -24.61 -3.15 7.69
N ARG A 7 -24.33 -4.20 8.48
CA ARG A 7 -22.95 -4.65 8.72
C ARG A 7 -22.36 -5.31 7.49
N VAL A 8 -23.14 -6.15 6.81
CA VAL A 8 -22.71 -6.82 5.58
C VAL A 8 -22.47 -5.81 4.46
N SER A 9 -23.33 -4.80 4.30
CA SER A 9 -23.14 -3.76 3.29
C SER A 9 -21.93 -2.87 3.59
N ALA A 10 -21.69 -2.51 4.86
CA ALA A 10 -20.49 -1.77 5.25
C ALA A 10 -19.20 -2.56 4.98
N ALA A 11 -19.18 -3.85 5.29
CA ALA A 11 -18.04 -4.73 5.00
C ALA A 11 -17.77 -4.85 3.50
N ALA A 12 -18.82 -5.00 2.68
CA ALA A 12 -18.70 -5.05 1.23
C ALA A 12 -18.12 -3.74 0.66
N LEU A 13 -18.58 -2.59 1.15
CA LEU A 13 -18.05 -1.27 0.77
C LEU A 13 -16.56 -1.13 1.12
N LEU A 14 -16.15 -1.57 2.30
CA LEU A 14 -14.75 -1.53 2.72
C LEU A 14 -13.85 -2.42 1.85
N LEU A 15 -14.33 -3.60 1.47
CA LEU A 15 -13.59 -4.51 0.59
C LEU A 15 -13.46 -3.96 -0.83
N LEU A 16 -14.55 -3.41 -1.38
CA LEU A 16 -14.53 -2.75 -2.69
C LEU A 16 -13.56 -1.56 -2.70
N PHE A 17 -13.59 -0.74 -1.64
CA PHE A 17 -12.68 0.40 -1.50
C PHE A 17 -11.22 -0.05 -1.33
N GLY A 18 -10.96 -1.07 -0.52
CA GLY A 18 -9.61 -1.64 -0.39
C GLY A 18 -9.06 -2.17 -1.72
N ALA A 19 -9.91 -2.83 -2.51
CA ALA A 19 -9.54 -3.34 -3.84
C ALA A 19 -9.26 -2.22 -4.85
N THR A 20 -10.02 -1.11 -4.83
CA THR A 20 -9.73 0.05 -5.69
C THR A 20 -8.43 0.74 -5.30
N LEU A 21 -8.13 0.84 -4.00
CA LEU A 21 -6.85 1.37 -3.51
C LEU A 21 -5.67 0.43 -3.79
N ALA A 22 -5.87 -0.89 -3.84
CA ALA A 22 -4.83 -1.81 -4.26
C ALA A 22 -4.40 -1.58 -5.73
N GLY A 23 -5.32 -1.06 -6.56
CA GLY A 23 -5.04 -0.59 -7.91
C GLY A 23 -4.34 0.78 -8.00
N CYS A 24 -4.27 1.53 -6.90
CA CYS A 24 -3.45 2.74 -6.77
C CYS A 24 -1.97 2.35 -6.61
N VAL A 25 -1.44 1.64 -7.60
CA VAL A 25 0.01 1.47 -7.76
C VAL A 25 0.58 2.87 -7.85
N VAL A 26 1.38 3.25 -6.85
CA VAL A 26 2.18 4.48 -6.88
C VAL A 26 3.15 4.32 -8.05
N VAL A 27 2.73 4.76 -9.23
CA VAL A 27 3.60 4.76 -10.41
C VAL A 27 4.74 5.71 -10.08
N PRO A 28 5.99 5.23 -10.06
CA PRO A 28 7.12 6.11 -9.86
C PRO A 28 7.09 7.23 -10.89
N ALA A 29 7.25 8.47 -10.45
CA ALA A 29 7.56 9.56 -11.36
C ALA A 29 8.79 9.14 -12.19
N ARG A 30 8.66 9.19 -13.53
CA ARG A 30 9.65 8.68 -14.50
C ARG A 30 11.08 8.95 -14.03
N GLY A 31 11.90 7.90 -13.94
CA GLY A 31 13.32 7.99 -13.53
C GLY A 31 13.59 7.80 -12.03
N ARG A 32 12.57 7.62 -11.19
CA ARG A 32 12.73 7.23 -9.77
C ARG A 32 12.30 5.79 -9.56
N ALA A 33 13.03 5.03 -8.75
CA ALA A 33 12.62 3.70 -8.29
C ALA A 33 12.50 3.72 -6.77
N TRP A 34 11.41 3.18 -6.23
CA TRP A 34 11.29 3.00 -4.79
C TRP A 34 12.19 1.84 -4.35
N VAL A 35 13.08 2.09 -3.41
CA VAL A 35 13.91 1.08 -2.77
C VAL A 35 13.27 0.76 -1.42
N PRO A 36 12.78 -0.48 -1.19
CA PRO A 36 12.25 -0.87 0.10
C PRO A 36 13.34 -0.79 1.17
N GLY A 37 12.91 -0.54 2.42
CA GLY A 37 13.84 -0.54 3.55
C GLY A 37 14.51 -1.90 3.69
N HIS A 38 15.83 -1.88 3.91
CA HIS A 38 16.63 -3.09 3.99
C HIS A 38 17.75 -2.95 5.01
N TRP A 39 18.24 -4.09 5.48
CA TRP A 39 19.43 -4.18 6.30
C TRP A 39 20.67 -4.18 5.40
N VAL A 40 21.62 -3.32 5.72
CA VAL A 40 22.97 -3.38 5.15
C VAL A 40 23.96 -3.81 6.23
N ALA A 41 25.01 -4.51 5.80
CA ALA A 41 26.09 -4.87 6.71
C ALA A 41 26.80 -3.61 7.25
N PRO A 42 27.25 -3.58 8.52
CA PRO A 42 27.11 -4.61 9.54
C PRO A 42 25.97 -4.30 10.54
N HIS A 43 24.71 -4.33 10.09
CA HIS A 43 23.48 -4.07 10.89
C HIS A 43 23.01 -2.61 10.94
N VAL A 44 23.07 -1.90 9.80
CA VAL A 44 22.41 -0.60 9.66
C VAL A 44 21.08 -0.78 8.94
N TRP A 45 20.00 -0.26 9.52
CA TRP A 45 18.71 -0.17 8.84
C TRP A 45 18.71 1.04 7.91
N VAL A 46 18.48 0.80 6.63
CA VAL A 46 18.25 1.88 5.66
C VAL A 46 16.75 2.02 5.46
N GLY A 47 16.21 3.19 5.81
CA GLY A 47 14.82 3.53 5.53
C GLY A 47 14.51 3.48 4.03
N GLY A 48 13.27 3.11 3.69
CA GLY A 48 12.82 3.12 2.30
C GLY A 48 12.96 4.51 1.69
N HIS A 49 13.49 4.57 0.48
CA HIS A 49 13.77 5.84 -0.19
C HIS A 49 13.56 5.75 -1.70
N TRP A 50 13.34 6.92 -2.31
CA TRP A 50 13.36 7.04 -3.77
C TRP A 50 14.80 7.12 -4.25
N ARG A 51 15.20 6.20 -5.13
CA ARG A 51 16.50 6.21 -5.79
C ARG A 51 16.33 6.71 -7.23
N TYR A 52 17.17 7.65 -7.65
CA TYR A 52 17.28 8.04 -9.05
C TYR A 52 18.08 6.97 -9.80
N ARG A 53 17.66 6.65 -11.02
CA ARG A 53 18.43 5.79 -11.92
C ARG A 53 19.47 6.59 -12.67
#